data_AF-A0A5K1F6T4-F1
#
_entry.id   AF-A0A5K1F6T4-F1
#
_cell.length_a   1.000
_cell.length_b   1.000
_cell.length_c   1.000
_cell.angle_alpha   90.00
_cell.angle_beta   90.00
_cell.angle_gamma   90.00
#
_symmetry.space_group_name_H-M   'P 1'
#
loop_
_entity.id
_entity.type
_entity.pdbx_description
1 polymer ?
#
loop_
_entity_poly.entity_id
_entity_poly.type
_entity_poly.pdbx_seq_one_letter_code
_entity_poly.pdbx_strand_id
1 'polypeptide(L)'
;TGRTTVGGADGDPCLVDWVRGLLAAPLGLKSAVDPALKQEADALERMVRVLHLALRCADDTPAKRPDMREVLSKLVEIENGSTSAS
;
A
#
# COMPACT_ATOMS: atom_id res chain seq x y z
N THR A 1 -7.37 -0.30 1.23
CA THR A 1 -7.73 0.39 2.48
C THR A 1 -9.23 0.54 2.65
N GLY A 2 -10.02 0.62 1.57
CA GLY A 2 -11.48 0.84 1.66
C GLY A 2 -11.89 2.23 2.16
N ARG A 3 -10.92 3.13 2.36
CA ARG A 3 -11.10 4.49 2.90
C ARG A 3 -11.21 5.52 1.79
N THR A 4 -11.86 6.64 2.06
CA THR A 4 -11.89 7.82 1.19
C THR A 4 -10.51 8.50 1.12
N THR A 5 -10.26 9.26 0.04
CA THR A 5 -8.96 9.88 -0.23
C THR A 5 -8.71 11.17 0.56
N VAL A 6 -9.75 11.99 0.73
CA VAL A 6 -9.71 13.20 1.56
C VAL A 6 -9.93 12.83 3.03
N GLY A 7 -9.23 13.53 3.92
CA GLY A 7 -9.56 13.52 5.35
C GLY A 7 -11.00 14.02 5.53
N GLY A 8 -11.71 13.47 6.50
CA GLY A 8 -13.07 13.91 6.83
C GLY A 8 -13.10 15.31 7.44
N ALA A 9 -13.87 15.48 8.52
CA ALA A 9 -13.96 16.74 9.27
C ALA A 9 -12.58 17.28 9.72
N ASP A 10 -12.55 18.54 10.14
CA ASP A 10 -11.35 19.25 10.56
C ASP A 10 -10.45 18.39 11.48
N GLY A 11 -9.23 18.10 11.01
CA GLY A 11 -8.20 17.38 11.76
C GLY A 11 -7.92 15.94 11.32
N ASP A 12 -8.74 15.35 10.44
CA ASP A 12 -8.48 13.99 9.94
C ASP A 12 -7.38 14.02 8.85
N PRO A 13 -6.32 13.20 8.95
CA PRO A 13 -5.24 13.18 7.96
C PRO A 13 -5.77 12.72 6.60
N CYS A 14 -5.18 13.23 5.51
CA CYS A 14 -5.43 12.66 4.19
C CYS A 14 -4.98 11.20 4.15
N LEU A 15 -5.52 10.42 3.21
CA LEU A 15 -5.26 8.98 3.14
C LEU A 15 -3.76 8.64 3.13
N VAL A 16 -2.95 9.41 2.39
CA VAL A 16 -1.51 9.16 2.27
C VAL A 16 -0.80 9.40 3.61
N ASP A 17 -1.11 10.50 4.30
CA ASP A 17 -0.49 10.82 5.59
C ASP A 17 -0.89 9.82 6.69
N TRP A 18 -2.15 9.37 6.66
CA TRP A 18 -2.59 8.27 7.52
C TRP A 18 -1.78 7.00 7.28
N VAL A 19 -1.58 6.57 6.03
CA VAL A 19 -0.77 5.37 5.72
C VAL A 19 0.68 5.55 6.16
N ARG A 20 1.29 6.73 5.97
CA ARG A 20 2.65 7.03 6.43
C ARG A 20 2.77 6.91 7.95
N GLY A 21 1.78 7.40 8.69
CA GLY A 21 1.74 7.28 10.15
C GLY A 21 1.74 5.83 10.65
N LEU A 22 1.21 4.89 9.86
CA LEU A 22 1.21 3.47 10.22
C LEU A 22 2.60 2.83 10.20
N LEU A 23 3.60 3.43 9.52
CA LEU A 23 4.96 2.89 9.50
C LEU A 23 5.60 2.86 10.90
N ALA A 24 5.17 3.74 11.80
CA ALA A 24 5.61 3.76 13.20
C ALA A 24 4.74 2.88 14.12
N ALA A 25 3.62 2.33 13.63
CA ALA A 25 2.70 1.53 14.43
C ALA A 25 3.15 0.05 14.52
N PRO A 26 2.84 -0.67 15.62
CA PRO A 26 3.27 -2.07 15.79
C PRO A 26 2.82 -3.04 14.68
N LEU A 27 1.64 -2.79 14.09
CA LEU A 27 1.12 -3.60 12.98
C LEU A 27 1.60 -3.13 11.61
N GLY A 28 2.24 -1.96 11.52
CA GLY A 28 2.72 -1.40 10.26
C GLY A 28 1.62 -1.24 9.23
N LEU A 29 1.98 -1.43 7.96
CA LEU A 29 1.05 -1.38 6.82
C LEU A 29 -0.03 -2.48 6.83
N LYS A 30 0.10 -3.52 7.67
CA LYS A 30 -0.92 -4.59 7.76
C LYS A 30 -2.26 -4.05 8.23
N SER A 31 -2.27 -2.99 9.05
CA SER A 31 -3.50 -2.33 9.50
C SER A 31 -4.17 -1.48 8.41
N ALA A 32 -3.48 -1.21 7.30
CA ALA A 32 -4.05 -0.48 6.16
C ALA A 32 -4.77 -1.40 5.17
N VAL A 33 -4.58 -2.72 5.27
CA VAL A 33 -5.22 -3.68 4.37
C VAL A 33 -6.72 -3.76 4.67
N ASP A 34 -7.51 -3.61 3.61
CA ASP A 34 -8.96 -3.64 3.68
C ASP A 34 -9.42 -4.99 4.25
N PRO A 35 -10.22 -5.02 5.34
CA PRO A 35 -10.75 -6.25 5.89
C PRO A 35 -11.50 -7.13 4.88
N ALA A 36 -12.16 -6.52 3.89
CA ALA A 36 -12.87 -7.26 2.84
C ALA A 36 -11.94 -8.13 1.97
N LEU A 37 -10.65 -7.75 1.87
CA LEU A 37 -9.64 -8.46 1.08
C LEU A 37 -8.87 -9.52 1.87
N LYS A 38 -9.07 -9.61 3.19
CA LYS A 38 -8.29 -10.52 4.06
C LYS A 38 -8.70 -11.99 3.95
N GLN A 39 -9.78 -12.28 3.21
CA GLN A 39 -10.29 -13.65 3.05
C GLN A 39 -9.52 -14.45 2.00
N GLU A 40 -8.74 -13.78 1.14
CA GLU A 40 -7.90 -14.42 0.14
C GLU A 40 -6.56 -14.89 0.74
N ALA A 41 -6.12 -16.09 0.35
CA ALA A 41 -4.81 -16.60 0.71
C ALA A 41 -3.70 -15.65 0.24
N ASP A 42 -2.72 -15.40 1.11
CA ASP A 42 -1.56 -14.52 0.89
C ASP A 42 -1.89 -13.07 0.53
N ALA A 43 -3.17 -12.67 0.58
CA ALA A 43 -3.58 -11.31 0.23
C ALA A 43 -2.99 -10.28 1.19
N LEU A 44 -2.80 -10.62 2.47
CA LEU A 44 -2.16 -9.71 3.41
C LEU A 44 -0.74 -9.31 2.96
N GLU A 45 0.10 -10.28 2.61
CA GLU A 45 1.48 -10.03 2.20
C GLU A 45 1.55 -9.32 0.85
N ARG A 46 0.75 -9.77 -0.11
CA ARG A 46 0.62 -9.14 -1.43
C ARG A 46 0.18 -7.68 -1.32
N MET A 47 -0.87 -7.41 -0.53
CA MET A 47 -1.39 -6.06 -0.32
C MET A 47 -0.39 -5.16 0.42
N VAL A 48 0.39 -5.71 1.37
CA VAL A 48 1.47 -4.94 2.00
C VAL A 48 2.55 -4.55 1.00
N ARG A 49 2.90 -5.42 0.04
CA ARG A 49 3.84 -5.06 -1.04
C ARG A 49 3.27 -3.97 -1.95
N VAL A 50 1.97 -4.06 -2.29
CA VAL A 50 1.27 -3.01 -3.05
C VAL A 50 1.29 -1.68 -2.30
N LEU A 51 1.07 -1.68 -0.98
CA LEU A 51 1.10 -0.46 -0.16
C LEU A 51 2.49 0.18 -0.12
N HIS A 52 3.57 -0.61 -0.05
CA HIS A 52 4.93 -0.07 -0.18
C HIS A 52 5.18 0.58 -1.54
N LEU A 53 4.70 -0.03 -2.63
CA LEU A 53 4.79 0.57 -3.96
C LEU A 53 3.98 1.88 -4.04
N ALA A 54 2.76 1.88 -3.52
CA ALA A 54 1.90 3.06 -3.49
C ALA A 54 2.54 4.23 -2.73
N LEU A 55 3.19 3.96 -1.59
CA LEU A 55 3.93 4.99 -0.83
C LEU A 55 5.09 5.58 -1.62
N ARG A 56 5.80 4.78 -2.42
CA ARG A 56 6.87 5.27 -3.31
C ARG A 56 6.31 6.11 -4.45
N CYS A 57 5.19 5.72 -5.05
CA CYS A 57 4.51 6.52 -6.07
C CYS A 57 4.07 7.89 -5.53
N ALA A 58 3.69 7.92 -4.25
CA ALA A 58 3.25 9.12 -3.54
C ALA A 58 4.38 9.77 -2.71
N ASP A 59 5.66 9.54 -3.02
CA ASP A 59 6.76 10.17 -2.29
C ASP A 59 6.72 11.70 -2.47
N ASP A 60 6.97 12.44 -1.39
CA ASP A 60 7.00 13.91 -1.43
C ASP A 60 8.14 14.44 -2.31
N THR A 61 9.21 13.64 -2.47
CA THR A 61 10.34 13.94 -3.35
C THR A 61 10.05 13.41 -4.77
N PRO A 62 9.84 14.25 -5.79
CA PRO A 62 9.49 13.79 -7.14
C PRO A 62 10.51 12.81 -7.74
N ALA A 63 11.80 13.01 -7.48
CA ALA A 63 12.88 12.15 -7.98
C ALA A 63 12.91 10.73 -7.36
N LYS A 64 12.17 10.49 -6.26
CA LYS A 64 12.06 9.15 -5.65
C LYS A 64 10.88 8.36 -6.18
N ARG A 65 9.97 9.01 -6.89
CA ARG A 65 8.79 8.37 -7.49
C ARG A 65 9.26 7.48 -8.63
N PRO A 66 8.85 6.20 -8.66
CA PRO A 66 9.10 5.35 -9.81
C PRO A 66 8.36 5.89 -11.04
N ASP A 67 8.92 5.67 -12.23
CA ASP A 67 8.18 5.90 -13.47
C ASP A 67 7.10 4.82 -13.66
N MET A 68 6.17 5.04 -14.59
CA MET A 68 5.05 4.11 -14.81
C MET A 68 5.48 2.73 -15.30
N ARG A 69 6.63 2.60 -15.98
CA ARG A 69 7.19 1.31 -16.41
C ARG A 69 7.71 0.54 -15.20
N GLU A 70 8.42 1.19 -14.29
CA GLU A 70 8.86 0.61 -13.02
C GLU A 70 7.67 0.20 -12.14
N VAL A 71 6.61 1.02 -12.08
CA VAL A 71 5.36 0.69 -11.37
C VAL A 71 4.75 -0.59 -11.93
N LEU A 72 4.59 -0.67 -13.25
CA LEU A 72 4.03 -1.86 -13.90
C LEU A 72 4.87 -3.11 -13.65
N SER A 73 6.19 -3.02 -13.80
CA SER A 73 7.12 -4.13 -13.53
C SER A 73 6.92 -4.67 -12.11
N LYS A 74 6.86 -3.76 -11.12
CA LYS A 74 6.68 -4.13 -9.71
C LYS A 74 5.31 -4.75 -9.44
N LEU A 75 4.24 -4.28 -10.08
CA LEU A 75 2.91 -4.87 -9.94
C LEU A 75 2.90 -6.31 -10.48
N VAL A 76 3.51 -6.56 -11.64
CA VAL A 76 3.65 -7.90 -12.22
C VAL A 76 4.49 -8.82 -11.31
N GLU A 77 5.58 -8.32 -10.74
CA GLU A 77 6.38 -9.06 -9.74
C GLU A 77 5.59 -9.37 -8.46
N ILE A 78 4.66 -8.50 -8.06
CA ILE A 78 3.79 -8.71 -6.90
C ILE A 78 2.75 -9.79 -7.18
N GLU A 79 2.15 -9.76 -8.37
CA GLU A 79 1.20 -10.77 -8.83
C GLU A 79 1.86 -12.15 -8.93
N ASN A 80 2.99 -12.26 -9.65
CA ASN A 80 3.68 -13.53 -9.92
C ASN A 80 4.43 -14.11 -8.70
N GLY A 81 4.84 -13.27 -7.75
CA GLY A 81 5.50 -13.73 -6.51
C GLY A 81 4.57 -14.55 -5.58
N SER A 82 3.28 -14.65 -5.92
CA SER A 82 2.27 -15.44 -5.22
C SER A 82 2.30 -16.92 -5.58
N THR A 83 2.91 -17.29 -6.70
CA THR A 83 2.77 -18.62 -7.32
C THR A 83 3.89 -19.58 -6.94
N SER A 84 4.73 -19.23 -5.95
CA SER A 84 5.95 -19.99 -5.60
C SER A 84 5.85 -20.80 -4.30
N ALA A 85 4.66 -20.95 -3.71
CA ALA A 85 4.44 -21.91 -2.62
C ALA A 85 3.78 -23.17 -3.21
N SER A 86 4.61 -24.14 -3.61
CA SER A 86 4.22 -25.53 -3.89
C SER A 86 5.23 -26.45 -3.22
#